data_AF-A0A8J6ZVC8-F1
#
_entry.id   AF-A0A8J6ZVC8-F1
#
_cell.length_a   1.000
_cell.length_b   1.000
_cell.length_c   1.000
_cell.angle_alpha   90.00
_cell.angle_beta   90.00
_cell.angle_gamma   90.00
#
_symmetry.space_group_name_H-M   'P 1'
#
loop_
_entity.id
_entity.type
_entity.pdbx_description
1 polymer ?
#
loop_
_entity_poly.entity_id
_entity_poly.type
_entity_poly.pdbx_seq_one_letter_code
_entity_poly.pdbx_strand_id
1 'polypeptide(L)'
;MSKNKIVVLSDIHIGTNSPTNWYQQNFHEPYLSAILDYVIKNAADIQELILLGDIFDFWTYPPDRQPPSYIDTLNANPNILGINGKLSQALTALEGRVIYLNGNHDINVTQSDLQQIQNSAGYQIKYYSDPIYYFQTAAGKKIAFTHGHTFTLFNAPDTQTPLSPLPVGFFVTRSVGYQLNKTLKPGQTVADLPGQGSPNGINLDALASLIWNAISSISSGSFNLVDTVLNYIMKVTGMPENEPIILPDGQTTTIAQAKTTYSNLQNQWISDWGGGDDGILALVKSAIADLNGTYIAWFAQQSALTSGSDLIVLGHTHTPKQGLTNGLVQYTNDGFECPSSPDIPSQTFTFSVVDTDNCQASLYQVVKQNNDYQISSFSAPPDSVINSPSSDFSSYIIIDNTNGKSTLNLTNSTKISGHYVVAPPKQISPGQQGKFWLQDYPGLVGSQGTATYSLGNQSLELTYACPTTWFNSCSGANFYTSNDGVNWGELNQIQKSGHPFFVKFVL
;
A
#
# COMPACT_ATOMS: atom_id res chain seq x y z
N MET A 1 -17.11 28.36 1.67
CA MET A 1 -17.37 26.98 1.21
C MET A 1 -16.66 26.05 2.19
N SER A 2 -17.23 24.89 2.50
CA SER A 2 -16.55 23.91 3.36
C SER A 2 -15.33 23.35 2.63
N LYS A 3 -14.20 23.26 3.32
CA LYS A 3 -13.03 22.50 2.85
C LYS A 3 -13.43 21.03 2.78
N ASN A 4 -13.37 20.44 1.60
CA ASN A 4 -13.84 19.08 1.36
C ASN A 4 -12.82 18.21 0.60
N LYS A 5 -11.62 18.73 0.32
CA LYS A 5 -10.56 18.00 -0.37
C LYS A 5 -9.44 17.58 0.58
N ILE A 6 -8.93 16.38 0.42
CA ILE A 6 -7.65 15.96 1.02
C ILE A 6 -6.67 15.72 -0.13
N VAL A 7 -5.50 16.34 -0.07
CA VAL A 7 -4.41 16.07 -1.03
C VAL A 7 -3.47 15.05 -0.41
N VAL A 8 -3.00 14.09 -1.19
CA VAL A 8 -2.09 13.03 -0.72
C VAL A 8 -0.86 13.00 -1.62
N LEU A 9 0.32 13.02 -0.99
CA LEU A 9 1.64 12.91 -1.61
C LEU A 9 2.35 11.69 -1.03
N SER A 10 3.08 10.94 -1.83
CA SER A 10 3.76 9.71 -1.41
C SER A 10 4.98 9.45 -2.29
N ASP A 11 5.95 8.69 -1.78
CA ASP A 11 7.05 8.15 -2.58
C ASP A 11 7.82 9.25 -3.35
N ILE A 12 8.18 10.33 -2.62
CA ILE A 12 8.97 11.47 -3.13
C ILE A 12 10.47 11.19 -3.00
N HIS A 13 10.86 10.50 -1.93
CA HIS A 13 12.23 10.02 -1.67
C HIS A 13 13.30 11.11 -1.63
N ILE A 14 13.03 12.24 -0.97
CA ILE A 14 13.98 13.35 -0.82
C ILE A 14 15.18 12.89 0.02
N GLY A 15 16.35 12.81 -0.61
CA GLY A 15 17.63 12.54 0.04
C GLY A 15 18.58 13.75 0.03
N THR A 16 19.88 13.51 0.17
CA THR A 16 20.91 14.58 0.16
C THR A 16 21.42 14.92 -1.25
N ASN A 17 20.70 14.50 -2.30
CA ASN A 17 21.14 14.59 -3.69
C ASN A 17 22.45 13.80 -3.95
N SER A 18 22.69 12.73 -3.17
CA SER A 18 23.69 11.73 -3.53
C SER A 18 23.34 11.18 -4.91
N PRO A 19 24.31 10.86 -5.79
CA PRO A 19 24.02 10.32 -7.13
C PRO A 19 23.16 9.06 -7.14
N THR A 20 23.09 8.34 -6.02
CA THR A 20 22.30 7.13 -5.82
C THR A 20 20.87 7.38 -5.33
N ASN A 21 20.54 8.59 -4.85
CA ASN A 21 19.20 8.91 -4.37
C ASN A 21 18.21 9.03 -5.52
N TRP A 22 17.00 8.48 -5.37
CA TRP A 22 15.98 8.58 -6.40
C TRP A 22 15.60 10.02 -6.69
N TYR A 23 15.34 10.80 -5.65
CA TYR A 23 15.20 12.24 -5.79
C TYR A 23 16.53 12.91 -6.13
N GLN A 24 16.48 13.69 -7.20
CA GLN A 24 17.55 14.57 -7.67
C GLN A 24 16.97 15.97 -7.87
N GLN A 25 17.42 16.92 -7.06
CA GLN A 25 16.91 18.29 -7.00
C GLN A 25 16.81 18.94 -8.38
N ASN A 26 17.88 18.85 -9.18
CA ASN A 26 17.95 19.48 -10.50
C ASN A 26 16.88 18.98 -11.50
N PHE A 27 16.31 17.79 -11.27
CA PHE A 27 15.32 17.19 -12.15
C PHE A 27 13.92 17.18 -11.54
N HIS A 28 13.77 16.74 -10.29
CA HIS A 28 12.49 16.45 -9.66
C HIS A 28 11.89 17.67 -8.92
N GLU A 29 12.71 18.60 -8.41
CA GLU A 29 12.25 19.76 -7.64
C GLU A 29 11.17 20.60 -8.34
N PRO A 30 11.26 20.87 -9.66
CA PRO A 30 10.23 21.63 -10.35
C PRO A 30 8.87 20.92 -10.39
N TYR A 31 8.84 19.59 -10.48
CA TYR A 31 7.60 18.81 -10.48
C TYR A 31 6.94 18.85 -9.09
N LEU A 32 7.71 18.57 -8.04
CA LEU A 32 7.23 18.65 -6.66
C LEU A 32 6.76 20.07 -6.30
N SER A 33 7.50 21.10 -6.75
CA SER A 33 7.11 22.49 -6.56
C SER A 33 5.76 22.81 -7.20
N ALA A 34 5.46 22.26 -8.38
CA ALA A 34 4.18 22.47 -9.05
C ALA A 34 3.01 21.84 -8.27
N ILE A 35 3.22 20.68 -7.63
CA ILE A 35 2.18 20.04 -6.79
C ILE A 35 1.97 20.84 -5.51
N LEU A 36 3.04 21.30 -4.86
CA LEU A 36 2.92 22.15 -3.68
C LEU A 36 2.29 23.52 -4.00
N ASP A 37 2.57 24.09 -5.18
CA ASP A 37 1.89 25.29 -5.67
C ASP A 37 0.40 25.05 -5.94
N TYR A 38 0.02 23.86 -6.42
CA TYR A 38 -1.38 23.45 -6.49
C TYR A 38 -2.02 23.43 -5.10
N VAL A 39 -1.36 22.87 -4.09
CA VAL A 39 -1.87 22.87 -2.71
C VAL A 39 -2.06 24.29 -2.20
N ILE A 40 -1.05 25.16 -2.35
CA ILE A 40 -1.10 26.56 -1.91
C ILE A 40 -2.25 27.32 -2.59
N LYS A 41 -2.37 27.19 -3.92
CA LYS A 41 -3.39 27.87 -4.71
C LYS A 41 -4.83 27.42 -4.37
N ASN A 42 -4.99 26.16 -3.96
CA ASN A 42 -6.29 25.55 -3.65
C ASN A 42 -6.55 25.40 -2.13
N ALA A 43 -5.76 26.05 -1.28
CA ALA A 43 -5.86 25.91 0.18
C ALA A 43 -7.24 26.27 0.78
N ALA A 44 -8.06 27.04 0.05
CA ALA A 44 -9.43 27.36 0.44
C ALA A 44 -10.39 26.15 0.39
N ASP A 45 -10.10 25.17 -0.47
CA ASP A 45 -10.90 23.94 -0.64
C ASP A 45 -10.27 22.74 0.09
N ILE A 46 -8.96 22.81 0.37
CA ILE A 46 -8.20 21.71 0.95
C ILE A 46 -8.36 21.71 2.47
N GLN A 47 -8.90 20.61 2.97
CA GLN A 47 -9.03 20.32 4.38
C GLN A 47 -7.68 19.93 4.98
N GLU A 48 -6.94 19.03 4.33
CA GLU A 48 -5.68 18.50 4.83
C GLU A 48 -4.76 18.07 3.68
N LEU A 49 -3.44 18.19 3.90
CA LEU A 49 -2.42 17.53 3.09
C LEU A 49 -1.86 16.34 3.88
N ILE A 50 -1.87 15.16 3.27
CA ILE A 50 -1.28 13.94 3.83
C ILE A 50 0.02 13.64 3.09
N LEU A 51 1.10 13.54 3.85
CA LEU A 51 2.39 13.04 3.41
C LEU A 51 2.45 11.54 3.80
N LEU A 52 2.16 10.67 2.83
CA LEU A 52 1.81 9.26 3.02
C LEU A 52 3.03 8.32 2.98
N GLY A 53 4.13 8.72 3.60
CA GLY A 53 5.35 7.92 3.67
C GLY A 53 6.28 8.07 2.48
N ASP A 54 7.52 7.62 2.68
CA ASP A 54 8.61 7.68 1.69
C ASP A 54 8.79 9.10 1.11
N ILE A 55 8.62 10.10 1.98
CA ILE A 55 8.87 11.51 1.66
C ILE A 55 10.37 11.78 1.71
N PHE A 56 11.05 11.19 2.68
CA PHE A 56 12.49 11.23 2.83
C PHE A 56 13.09 9.89 2.45
N ASP A 57 14.34 9.90 2.00
CA ASP A 57 15.07 8.69 1.67
C ASP A 57 16.41 8.61 2.41
N PHE A 58 16.47 7.65 3.34
CA PHE A 58 17.66 7.32 4.11
C PHE A 58 18.31 6.00 3.65
N TRP A 59 17.73 5.30 2.67
CA TRP A 59 18.13 3.95 2.33
C TRP A 59 19.02 3.90 1.08
N THR A 60 18.75 4.73 0.07
CA THR A 60 19.42 4.71 -1.25
C THR A 60 20.84 5.31 -1.25
N TYR A 61 21.66 4.93 -0.28
CA TYR A 61 23.09 5.25 -0.23
C TYR A 61 23.94 3.97 -0.34
N PRO A 62 25.17 4.08 -0.85
CA PRO A 62 26.11 2.97 -0.87
C PRO A 62 26.37 2.43 0.55
N PRO A 63 26.59 1.11 0.73
CA PRO A 63 26.63 0.46 2.03
C PRO A 63 27.77 0.96 2.94
N ASP A 64 28.85 1.48 2.35
CA ASP A 64 30.00 2.06 3.03
C ASP A 64 29.77 3.51 3.53
N ARG A 65 28.58 4.06 3.33
CA ARG A 65 28.18 5.38 3.85
C ARG A 65 27.10 5.27 4.89
N GLN A 66 27.29 5.89 6.04
CA GLN A 66 26.17 6.05 6.99
C GLN A 66 25.02 6.81 6.31
N PRO A 67 23.76 6.34 6.43
CA PRO A 67 22.60 7.14 6.08
C PRO A 67 22.69 8.56 6.65
N PRO A 68 22.32 9.60 5.89
CA PRO A 68 22.42 10.96 6.38
C PRO A 68 21.43 11.21 7.51
N SER A 69 21.70 12.23 8.31
CA SER A 69 20.73 12.70 9.29
C SER A 69 19.59 13.48 8.61
N TYR A 70 18.48 13.63 9.31
CA TYR A 70 17.35 14.43 8.83
C TYR A 70 17.76 15.87 8.46
N ILE A 71 18.61 16.49 9.28
CA ILE A 71 19.07 17.88 9.06
C ILE A 71 19.96 18.00 7.81
N ASP A 72 20.72 16.96 7.46
CA ASP A 72 21.51 16.94 6.22
C ASP A 72 20.58 17.01 5.00
N THR A 73 19.48 16.24 5.03
CA THR A 73 18.47 16.25 3.96
C THR A 73 17.75 17.59 3.85
N LEU A 74 17.42 18.24 4.97
CA LEU A 74 16.86 19.60 4.97
C LEU A 74 17.82 20.61 4.31
N ASN A 75 19.09 20.59 4.73
CA ASN A 75 20.11 21.51 4.24
C ASN A 75 20.41 21.31 2.75
N ALA A 76 20.28 20.08 2.26
CA ALA A 76 20.46 19.76 0.85
C ALA A 76 19.30 20.24 -0.05
N ASN A 77 18.10 20.50 0.50
CA ASN A 77 16.90 20.83 -0.29
C ASN A 77 16.14 22.07 0.24
N PRO A 78 16.79 23.24 0.36
CA PRO A 78 16.21 24.41 1.03
C PRO A 78 15.00 25.02 0.29
N ASN A 79 14.89 24.82 -1.03
CA ASN A 79 13.77 25.35 -1.83
C ASN A 79 12.45 24.61 -1.58
N ILE A 80 12.51 23.38 -1.08
CA ILE A 80 11.33 22.59 -0.69
C ILE A 80 11.14 22.62 0.82
N LEU A 81 12.20 22.34 1.57
CA LEU A 81 12.13 22.03 3.01
C LEU A 81 12.59 23.18 3.93
N GLY A 82 13.20 24.23 3.39
CA GLY A 82 13.65 25.38 4.15
C GLY A 82 12.49 26.25 4.66
N ILE A 83 12.79 27.26 5.48
CA ILE A 83 11.77 28.14 6.08
C ILE A 83 10.88 28.88 5.05
N ASN A 84 11.46 29.17 3.88
CA ASN A 84 10.76 29.77 2.73
C ASN A 84 10.48 28.75 1.63
N GLY A 85 10.73 27.46 1.89
CA GLY A 85 10.55 26.39 0.93
C GLY A 85 9.08 26.10 0.63
N LYS A 86 8.81 25.43 -0.49
CA LYS A 86 7.44 25.17 -0.96
C LYS A 86 6.59 24.37 0.03
N LEU A 87 7.17 23.41 0.75
CA LEU A 87 6.43 22.64 1.77
C LEU A 87 6.06 23.53 2.96
N SER A 88 6.97 24.40 3.39
CA SER A 88 6.74 25.38 4.46
C SER A 88 5.67 26.41 4.07
N GLN A 89 5.62 26.81 2.79
CA GLN A 89 4.55 27.66 2.25
C GLN A 89 3.21 26.93 2.23
N ALA A 90 3.17 25.67 1.78
CA ALA A 90 1.96 24.84 1.82
C ALA A 90 1.45 24.63 3.26
N LEU A 91 2.35 24.35 4.20
CA LEU A 91 2.06 24.23 5.62
C LEU A 91 1.43 25.52 6.19
N THR A 92 1.94 26.68 5.79
CA THR A 92 1.38 27.99 6.15
C THR A 92 0.00 28.19 5.54
N ALA A 93 -0.16 27.93 4.24
CA ALA A 93 -1.42 28.10 3.52
C ALA A 93 -2.53 27.18 4.08
N LEU A 94 -2.15 25.99 4.56
CA LEU A 94 -3.04 25.04 5.21
C LEU A 94 -3.15 25.23 6.73
N GLU A 95 -2.57 26.28 7.30
CA GLU A 95 -2.64 26.60 8.73
C GLU A 95 -2.28 25.40 9.64
N GLY A 96 -1.25 24.63 9.25
CA GLY A 96 -0.80 23.46 10.01
C GLY A 96 -1.57 22.16 9.75
N ARG A 97 -2.56 22.13 8.85
CA ARG A 97 -3.29 20.89 8.49
C ARG A 97 -2.49 20.04 7.51
N VAL A 98 -1.35 19.55 7.99
CA VAL A 98 -0.47 18.62 7.28
C VAL A 98 -0.18 17.44 8.21
N ILE A 99 -0.51 16.22 7.75
CA ILE A 99 -0.26 14.97 8.45
C ILE A 99 0.90 14.25 7.77
N TYR A 100 1.75 13.62 8.56
CA TYR A 100 2.84 12.78 8.09
C TYR A 100 2.72 11.37 8.66
N LEU A 101 2.77 10.38 7.77
CA LEU A 101 2.94 8.96 8.09
C LEU A 101 4.31 8.52 7.59
N ASN A 102 4.96 7.58 8.28
CA ASN A 102 6.18 6.98 7.75
C ASN A 102 5.85 6.02 6.59
N GLY A 103 6.78 5.95 5.66
CA GLY A 103 6.98 4.80 4.80
C GLY A 103 8.17 3.98 5.28
N ASN A 104 8.64 3.06 4.45
CA ASN A 104 9.77 2.21 4.81
C ASN A 104 11.10 2.99 4.71
N HIS A 105 11.30 3.84 3.70
CA HIS A 105 12.55 4.60 3.51
C HIS A 105 12.80 5.67 4.58
N ASP A 106 11.73 6.12 5.24
CA ASP A 106 11.73 7.12 6.30
C ASP A 106 11.09 6.64 7.62
N ILE A 107 11.14 5.33 7.85
CA ILE A 107 10.61 4.62 9.02
C ILE A 107 11.03 5.19 10.39
N ASN A 108 12.18 5.86 10.46
CA ASN A 108 12.74 6.42 11.69
C ASN A 108 12.42 7.91 11.88
N VAL A 109 11.70 8.56 10.95
CA VAL A 109 11.32 9.98 11.10
C VAL A 109 10.38 10.14 12.28
N THR A 110 10.70 11.11 13.13
CA THR A 110 9.96 11.41 14.37
C THR A 110 9.26 12.77 14.30
N GLN A 111 8.37 13.03 15.26
CA GLN A 111 7.80 14.37 15.43
C GLN A 111 8.87 15.46 15.65
N SER A 112 9.98 15.15 16.33
CA SER A 112 11.09 16.10 16.53
C SER A 112 11.83 16.42 15.24
N ASP A 113 11.93 15.47 14.31
CA ASP A 113 12.48 15.72 12.99
C ASP A 113 11.58 16.68 12.21
N LEU A 114 10.29 16.39 12.15
CA LEU A 114 9.31 17.23 11.44
C LEU A 114 9.22 18.66 11.99
N GLN A 115 9.51 18.87 13.28
CA GLN A 115 9.57 20.21 13.89
C GLN A 115 10.74 21.08 13.38
N GLN A 116 11.74 20.48 12.73
CA GLN A 116 12.83 21.20 12.11
C GLN A 116 12.41 21.88 10.79
N ILE A 117 11.28 21.46 10.18
CA ILE A 117 10.65 22.19 9.07
C ILE A 117 9.91 23.39 9.64
N GLN A 118 10.55 24.55 9.56
CA GLN A 118 10.01 25.81 10.07
C GLN A 118 9.22 26.57 9.01
N ASN A 119 8.32 27.43 9.44
CA ASN A 119 7.61 28.39 8.58
C ASN A 119 7.38 29.71 9.33
N SER A 120 7.05 30.76 8.59
CA SER A 120 6.86 32.11 9.13
C SER A 120 5.73 32.25 10.15
N ALA A 121 4.77 31.32 10.15
CA ALA A 121 3.60 31.32 11.04
C ALA A 121 3.74 30.35 12.23
N GLY A 122 4.84 29.59 12.34
CA GLY A 122 5.09 28.66 13.44
C GLY A 122 4.20 27.41 13.46
N TYR A 123 3.52 27.08 12.35
CA TYR A 123 2.78 25.83 12.23
C TYR A 123 3.72 24.61 12.23
N GLN A 124 3.22 23.43 12.57
CA GLN A 124 4.00 22.19 12.60
C GLN A 124 3.29 21.12 11.78
N ILE A 125 4.07 20.28 11.10
CA ILE A 125 3.56 19.03 10.52
C ILE A 125 3.27 18.08 11.66
N LYS A 126 2.08 17.47 11.66
CA LYS A 126 1.67 16.52 12.69
C LYS A 126 2.08 15.11 12.29
N TYR A 127 2.92 14.50 13.12
CA TYR A 127 3.27 13.09 13.04
C TYR A 127 2.08 12.21 13.43
N TYR A 128 1.81 11.18 12.65
CA TYR A 128 0.81 10.16 12.96
C TYR A 128 1.50 8.81 13.08
N SER A 129 1.56 8.28 14.32
CA SER A 129 2.38 7.12 14.66
C SER A 129 1.77 5.78 14.26
N ASP A 130 0.45 5.72 14.05
CA ASP A 130 -0.19 4.48 13.60
C ASP A 130 0.04 4.33 12.09
N PRO A 131 0.24 3.09 11.59
CA PRO A 131 0.54 2.86 10.19
C PRO A 131 -0.63 3.18 9.23
N ILE A 132 -1.83 3.36 9.76
CA ILE A 132 -3.04 3.69 9.00
C ILE A 132 -3.74 4.89 9.63
N TYR A 133 -3.78 6.00 8.91
CA TYR A 133 -4.59 7.16 9.28
C TYR A 133 -6.01 6.98 8.78
N TYR A 134 -6.98 7.09 9.69
CA TYR A 134 -8.40 7.01 9.36
C TYR A 134 -9.05 8.38 9.43
N PHE A 135 -9.73 8.75 8.34
CA PHE A 135 -10.52 9.95 8.26
C PHE A 135 -12.01 9.61 8.18
N GLN A 136 -12.82 10.30 8.98
CA GLN A 136 -14.27 10.14 9.00
C GLN A 136 -14.90 11.37 8.33
N THR A 137 -15.61 11.15 7.22
CA THR A 137 -16.32 12.24 6.53
C THR A 137 -17.56 12.69 7.31
N ALA A 138 -18.05 13.89 7.02
CA ALA A 138 -19.29 14.41 7.61
C ALA A 138 -20.51 13.52 7.30
N ALA A 139 -20.48 12.78 6.20
CA ALA A 139 -21.52 11.82 5.80
C ALA A 139 -21.40 10.45 6.49
N GLY A 140 -20.47 10.27 7.43
CA GLY A 140 -20.28 9.00 8.12
C GLY A 140 -19.53 7.94 7.29
N LYS A 141 -18.86 8.35 6.20
CA LYS A 141 -17.96 7.47 5.42
C LYS A 141 -16.56 7.46 5.98
N LYS A 142 -15.87 6.33 5.88
CA LYS A 142 -14.53 6.16 6.45
C LYS A 142 -13.49 5.97 5.35
N ILE A 143 -12.41 6.74 5.40
CA ILE A 143 -11.30 6.69 4.46
C ILE A 143 -10.05 6.24 5.22
N ALA A 144 -9.31 5.30 4.66
CA ALA A 144 -8.03 4.85 5.19
C ALA A 144 -6.88 5.35 4.31
N PHE A 145 -5.83 5.86 4.94
CA PHE A 145 -4.58 6.24 4.30
C PHE A 145 -3.45 5.45 4.94
N THR A 146 -2.68 4.72 4.14
CA THR A 146 -1.46 4.06 4.61
C THR A 146 -0.45 3.98 3.49
N HIS A 147 0.85 4.03 3.81
CA HIS A 147 1.89 3.87 2.79
C HIS A 147 1.75 2.53 2.05
N GLY A 148 1.46 1.44 2.78
CA GLY A 148 1.26 0.10 2.22
C GLY A 148 2.41 -0.87 2.50
N HIS A 149 3.61 -0.37 2.83
CA HIS A 149 4.76 -1.19 3.21
C HIS A 149 4.50 -2.13 4.41
N THR A 150 3.54 -1.81 5.27
CA THR A 150 3.16 -2.69 6.39
C THR A 150 2.45 -3.97 5.95
N PHE A 151 1.99 -4.04 4.70
CA PHE A 151 1.35 -5.23 4.14
C PHE A 151 2.33 -6.21 3.49
N THR A 152 3.60 -5.82 3.38
CA THR A 152 4.58 -6.50 2.55
C THR A 152 5.72 -7.07 3.41
N LEU A 153 6.12 -8.31 3.15
CA LEU A 153 6.99 -9.10 4.03
C LEU A 153 8.37 -8.47 4.24
N PHE A 154 8.96 -7.93 3.18
CA PHE A 154 10.33 -7.45 3.17
C PHE A 154 10.46 -5.97 3.52
N ASN A 155 9.40 -5.18 3.37
CA ASN A 155 9.41 -3.74 3.70
C ASN A 155 8.64 -3.37 4.97
N ALA A 156 7.84 -4.28 5.56
CA ALA A 156 7.19 -4.02 6.84
C ALA A 156 8.22 -3.94 7.99
N PRO A 157 8.04 -3.02 8.97
CA PRO A 157 8.93 -2.90 10.13
C PRO A 157 9.10 -4.24 10.87
N ASP A 158 10.34 -4.60 11.22
CA ASP A 158 10.59 -5.75 12.09
C ASP A 158 10.99 -5.28 13.50
N THR A 159 10.09 -5.47 14.46
CA THR A 159 10.31 -5.07 15.86
C THR A 159 10.90 -6.16 16.74
N GLN A 160 11.16 -7.35 16.19
CA GLN A 160 11.61 -8.52 16.95
C GLN A 160 13.12 -8.77 16.82
N THR A 161 13.82 -7.97 16.02
CA THR A 161 15.27 -8.14 15.78
C THR A 161 16.11 -7.06 16.48
N PRO A 162 17.41 -7.32 16.71
CA PRO A 162 18.34 -6.31 17.19
C PRO A 162 18.54 -5.12 16.23
N LEU A 163 18.06 -5.22 14.98
CA LEU A 163 18.17 -4.19 13.94
C LEU A 163 16.89 -3.38 13.80
N SER A 164 15.94 -3.55 14.73
CA SER A 164 14.66 -2.86 14.71
C SER A 164 14.80 -1.33 14.55
N PRO A 165 13.95 -0.69 13.72
CA PRO A 165 12.82 -1.27 12.97
C PRO A 165 13.17 -1.70 11.54
N LEU A 166 14.46 -1.80 11.19
CA LEU A 166 14.88 -2.02 9.81
C LEU A 166 14.37 -3.37 9.29
N PRO A 167 13.85 -3.43 8.05
CA PRO A 167 13.41 -4.69 7.46
C PRO A 167 14.41 -5.21 6.41
N VAL A 168 14.12 -6.37 5.81
CA VAL A 168 14.96 -6.99 4.77
C VAL A 168 15.19 -6.06 3.57
N GLY A 169 14.18 -5.27 3.21
CA GLY A 169 14.19 -4.30 2.12
C GLY A 169 15.29 -3.24 2.26
N PHE A 170 15.67 -2.87 3.49
CA PHE A 170 16.81 -1.98 3.73
C PHE A 170 18.06 -2.54 3.05
N PHE A 171 18.40 -3.81 3.31
CA PHE A 171 19.59 -4.49 2.77
C PHE A 171 19.53 -4.66 1.25
N VAL A 172 18.33 -4.85 0.71
CA VAL A 172 18.12 -4.84 -0.76
C VAL A 172 18.52 -3.49 -1.31
N THR A 173 17.99 -2.39 -0.76
CA THR A 173 18.29 -1.03 -1.22
C THR A 173 19.76 -0.67 -1.05
N ARG A 174 20.41 -1.09 0.05
CA ARG A 174 21.87 -0.92 0.24
C ARG A 174 22.69 -1.64 -0.83
N SER A 175 22.27 -2.84 -1.21
CA SER A 175 22.94 -3.61 -2.27
C SER A 175 22.81 -2.94 -3.63
N VAL A 176 21.66 -2.33 -3.92
CA VAL A 176 21.50 -1.54 -5.14
C VAL A 176 22.35 -0.27 -5.11
N GLY A 177 22.42 0.42 -3.96
CA GLY A 177 23.33 1.55 -3.75
C GLY A 177 24.80 1.19 -3.99
N TYR A 178 25.24 -0.01 -3.58
CA TYR A 178 26.57 -0.53 -3.89
C TYR A 178 26.82 -0.65 -5.39
N GLN A 179 25.89 -1.24 -6.13
CA GLN A 179 26.01 -1.40 -7.59
C GLN A 179 26.10 -0.04 -8.28
N LEU A 180 25.17 0.87 -7.97
CA LEU A 180 25.08 2.19 -8.58
C LEU A 180 26.33 3.03 -8.31
N ASN A 181 26.90 2.97 -7.09
CA ASN A 181 28.15 3.67 -6.76
C ASN A 181 29.33 3.25 -7.66
N LYS A 182 29.29 2.03 -8.22
CA LYS A 182 30.34 1.49 -9.10
C LYS A 182 30.06 1.72 -10.58
N THR A 183 28.81 1.85 -10.97
CA THR A 183 28.40 1.90 -12.37
C THR A 183 28.08 3.32 -12.87
N LEU A 184 27.67 4.23 -11.99
CA LEU A 184 27.43 5.62 -12.33
C LEU A 184 28.73 6.30 -12.80
N LYS A 185 28.64 7.00 -13.93
CA LYS A 185 29.76 7.79 -14.45
C LYS A 185 29.91 9.08 -13.63
N PRO A 186 31.10 9.71 -13.59
CA PRO A 186 31.27 11.01 -12.96
C PRO A 186 30.25 12.04 -13.50
N GLY A 187 29.52 12.69 -12.60
CA GLY A 187 28.47 13.67 -12.93
C GLY A 187 27.12 13.08 -13.33
N GLN A 188 26.99 11.75 -13.40
CA GLN A 188 25.73 11.06 -13.64
C GLN A 188 25.03 10.72 -12.32
N THR A 189 23.72 10.69 -12.34
CA THR A 189 22.84 10.28 -11.22
C THR A 189 21.93 9.14 -11.66
N VAL A 190 21.25 8.50 -10.70
CA VAL A 190 20.21 7.50 -11.02
C VAL A 190 19.08 8.08 -11.86
N ALA A 191 18.77 9.38 -11.74
CA ALA A 191 17.74 10.02 -12.57
C ALA A 191 18.08 10.01 -14.08
N ASP A 192 19.34 9.76 -14.44
CA ASP A 192 19.81 9.67 -15.82
C ASP A 192 19.77 8.24 -16.39
N LEU A 193 19.36 7.24 -15.59
CA LEU A 193 19.29 5.84 -15.98
C LEU A 193 17.82 5.39 -16.10
N PRO A 194 17.48 4.50 -17.06
CA PRO A 194 16.13 3.97 -17.17
C PRO A 194 15.78 3.05 -15.99
N GLY A 195 14.47 2.96 -15.70
CA GLY A 195 13.91 2.08 -14.68
C GLY A 195 14.28 2.45 -13.24
N GLN A 196 14.83 3.65 -12.99
CA GLN A 196 15.13 4.09 -11.63
C GLN A 196 13.90 4.62 -10.92
N GLY A 197 13.91 4.51 -9.60
CA GLY A 197 12.77 4.89 -8.80
C GLY A 197 11.62 3.89 -8.82
N SER A 198 11.72 2.70 -9.43
CA SER A 198 10.83 1.54 -9.18
C SER A 198 11.28 0.27 -9.94
N PRO A 199 11.76 -0.80 -9.28
CA PRO A 199 12.86 -0.92 -8.32
C PRO A 199 14.22 -0.94 -9.06
N ASN A 200 14.71 0.24 -9.47
CA ASN A 200 16.06 0.42 -10.02
C ASN A 200 16.44 -0.41 -11.25
N GLY A 201 15.45 -0.76 -12.08
CA GLY A 201 15.65 -1.51 -13.32
C GLY A 201 15.97 -2.99 -13.11
N ILE A 202 15.80 -3.51 -11.89
CA ILE A 202 15.97 -4.93 -11.60
C ILE A 202 14.67 -5.67 -11.95
N ASN A 203 14.76 -6.67 -12.83
CA ASN A 203 13.61 -7.52 -13.14
C ASN A 203 13.37 -8.53 -12.01
N LEU A 204 12.39 -8.23 -11.16
CA LEU A 204 11.99 -9.07 -10.04
C LEU A 204 10.85 -10.04 -10.38
N ASP A 205 10.29 -10.01 -11.59
CA ASP A 205 9.17 -10.89 -12.00
C ASP A 205 9.57 -12.38 -12.02
N ALA A 206 10.82 -12.65 -12.41
CA ALA A 206 11.36 -14.01 -12.36
C ALA A 206 11.44 -14.54 -10.91
N LEU A 207 11.76 -13.66 -9.96
CA LEU A 207 11.82 -13.99 -8.55
C LEU A 207 10.41 -14.15 -7.96
N ALA A 208 9.46 -13.29 -8.31
CA ALA A 208 8.06 -13.42 -7.93
C ALA A 208 7.47 -14.76 -8.43
N SER A 209 7.76 -15.13 -9.68
CA SER A 209 7.35 -16.41 -10.27
C SER A 209 7.97 -17.62 -9.54
N LEU A 210 9.25 -17.51 -9.16
CA LEU A 210 9.93 -18.54 -8.36
C LEU A 210 9.24 -18.74 -7.02
N ILE A 211 8.94 -17.65 -6.31
CA ILE A 211 8.28 -17.68 -5.00
C ILE A 211 6.89 -18.30 -5.10
N TRP A 212 6.09 -17.91 -6.10
CA TRP A 212 4.77 -18.50 -6.32
C TRP A 212 4.84 -20.02 -6.53
N ASN A 213 5.76 -20.48 -7.36
CA ASN A 213 5.94 -21.91 -7.63
C ASN A 213 6.53 -22.69 -6.44
N ALA A 214 7.14 -21.99 -5.48
CA ALA A 214 7.71 -22.59 -4.27
C ALA A 214 6.72 -22.73 -3.11
N ILE A 215 5.43 -22.40 -3.28
CA ILE A 215 4.43 -22.42 -2.19
C ILE A 215 4.39 -23.76 -1.43
N SER A 216 4.47 -24.90 -2.13
CA SER A 216 4.52 -26.22 -1.51
C SER A 216 5.81 -26.45 -0.72
N SER A 217 6.94 -25.93 -1.20
CA SER A 217 8.24 -26.01 -0.52
C SER A 217 8.33 -25.09 0.70
N ILE A 218 7.65 -23.94 0.65
CA ILE A 218 7.45 -23.03 1.78
C ILE A 218 6.64 -23.75 2.85
N SER A 219 5.53 -24.38 2.47
CA SER A 219 4.68 -25.17 3.38
C SER A 219 5.45 -26.29 4.09
N SER A 220 6.36 -26.98 3.39
CA SER A 220 7.20 -28.02 3.99
C SER A 220 8.42 -27.49 4.77
N GLY A 221 8.60 -26.17 4.87
CA GLY A 221 9.73 -25.54 5.55
C GLY A 221 11.08 -25.72 4.85
N SER A 222 11.10 -26.17 3.60
CA SER A 222 12.34 -26.44 2.84
C SER A 222 12.78 -25.26 1.97
N PHE A 223 12.06 -24.13 2.04
CA PHE A 223 12.33 -22.92 1.27
C PHE A 223 12.43 -21.72 2.21
N ASN A 224 13.55 -20.99 2.12
CA ASN A 224 13.79 -19.77 2.89
C ASN A 224 13.68 -18.55 1.96
N LEU A 225 12.63 -17.75 2.14
CA LEU A 225 12.37 -16.57 1.33
C LEU A 225 13.44 -15.49 1.49
N VAL A 226 13.86 -15.20 2.73
CA VAL A 226 14.85 -14.15 3.03
C VAL A 226 16.18 -14.47 2.35
N ASP A 227 16.67 -15.70 2.51
CA ASP A 227 17.90 -16.15 1.87
C ASP A 227 17.79 -16.07 0.34
N THR A 228 16.65 -16.46 -0.22
CA THR A 228 16.43 -16.44 -1.67
C THR A 228 16.51 -15.03 -2.23
N VAL A 229 15.81 -14.07 -1.62
CA VAL A 229 15.81 -12.67 -2.06
C VAL A 229 17.20 -12.04 -1.90
N LEU A 230 17.84 -12.21 -0.75
CA LEU A 230 19.17 -11.63 -0.50
C LEU A 230 20.24 -12.27 -1.41
N ASN A 231 20.17 -13.57 -1.68
CA ASN A 231 21.06 -14.24 -2.64
C ASN A 231 20.86 -13.72 -4.07
N TYR A 232 19.61 -13.55 -4.48
CA TYR A 232 19.31 -13.00 -5.80
C TYR A 232 19.87 -11.58 -5.94
N ILE A 233 19.64 -10.73 -4.95
CA ILE A 233 20.09 -9.33 -4.98
C ILE A 233 21.62 -9.23 -4.94
N MET A 234 22.32 -10.00 -4.10
CA MET A 234 23.78 -10.04 -4.14
C MET A 234 24.31 -10.42 -5.52
N LYS A 235 23.67 -11.39 -6.18
CA LYS A 235 24.05 -11.83 -7.53
C LYS A 235 23.85 -10.72 -8.57
N VAL A 236 22.73 -10.01 -8.54
CA VAL A 236 22.42 -8.95 -9.51
C VAL A 236 23.29 -7.71 -9.30
N THR A 237 23.55 -7.36 -8.04
CA THR A 237 24.30 -6.15 -7.66
C THR A 237 25.81 -6.36 -7.64
N GLY A 238 26.26 -7.62 -7.55
CA GLY A 238 27.66 -7.98 -7.37
C GLY A 238 28.22 -7.62 -5.99
N MET A 239 27.35 -7.37 -5.00
CA MET A 239 27.76 -7.09 -3.63
C MET A 239 28.23 -8.37 -2.94
N PRO A 240 29.46 -8.40 -2.39
CA PRO A 240 29.91 -9.51 -1.56
C PRO A 240 29.04 -9.70 -0.33
N GLU A 241 28.81 -10.94 0.08
CA GLU A 241 27.95 -11.26 1.24
C GLU A 241 28.45 -10.64 2.57
N ASN A 242 29.77 -10.49 2.68
CA ASN A 242 30.44 -9.90 3.85
C ASN A 242 30.87 -8.44 3.63
N GLU A 243 30.36 -7.78 2.58
CA GLU A 243 30.57 -6.34 2.40
C GLU A 243 30.00 -5.58 3.62
N PRO A 244 30.78 -4.71 4.27
CA PRO A 244 30.31 -3.91 5.40
C PRO A 244 29.14 -2.99 5.02
N ILE A 245 28.08 -3.01 5.83
CA ILE A 245 26.92 -2.13 5.70
C ILE A 245 26.86 -1.25 6.96
N ILE A 246 27.07 0.05 6.80
CA ILE A 246 26.92 1.02 7.88
C ILE A 246 25.42 1.33 8.07
N LEU A 247 24.95 1.12 9.29
CA LEU A 247 23.58 1.32 9.75
C LEU A 247 23.32 2.78 10.14
N PRO A 248 22.05 3.22 10.28
CA PRO A 248 21.72 4.59 10.68
C PRO A 248 22.38 5.04 11.99
N ASP A 249 22.55 4.13 12.95
CA ASP A 249 23.19 4.40 14.24
C ASP A 249 24.74 4.36 14.20
N GLY A 250 25.31 4.14 13.02
CA GLY A 250 26.75 4.06 12.80
C GLY A 250 27.36 2.68 13.09
N GLN A 251 26.58 1.71 13.58
CA GLN A 251 27.04 0.32 13.68
C GLN A 251 27.21 -0.29 12.28
N THR A 252 27.95 -1.40 12.21
CA THR A 252 28.19 -2.11 10.95
C THR A 252 27.61 -3.51 11.00
N THR A 253 26.99 -3.93 9.89
CA THR A 253 26.54 -5.30 9.67
C THR A 253 26.90 -5.81 8.26
N THR A 254 26.39 -6.98 7.86
CA THR A 254 26.58 -7.58 6.53
C THR A 254 25.32 -8.32 6.07
N ILE A 255 25.26 -8.74 4.81
CA ILE A 255 24.17 -9.58 4.31
C ILE A 255 24.14 -10.94 5.02
N ALA A 256 25.31 -11.55 5.31
CA ALA A 256 25.38 -12.79 6.09
C ALA A 256 24.70 -12.66 7.48
N GLN A 257 24.92 -11.53 8.16
CA GLN A 257 24.30 -11.27 9.45
C GLN A 257 22.81 -10.97 9.33
N ALA A 258 22.39 -10.24 8.29
CA ALA A 258 20.98 -9.98 8.01
C ALA A 258 20.21 -11.30 7.80
N LYS A 259 20.72 -12.23 6.98
CA LYS A 259 20.11 -13.56 6.79
C LYS A 259 19.88 -14.31 8.10
N THR A 260 20.86 -14.27 8.99
CA THR A 260 20.74 -14.89 10.33
C THR A 260 19.69 -14.17 11.17
N THR A 261 19.71 -12.84 11.16
CA THR A 261 18.81 -11.98 11.93
C THR A 261 17.34 -12.18 11.57
N TYR A 262 17.03 -12.26 10.27
CA TYR A 262 15.67 -12.42 9.75
C TYR A 262 15.29 -13.88 9.46
N SER A 263 16.06 -14.86 9.95
CA SER A 263 15.83 -16.28 9.65
C SER A 263 14.45 -16.80 10.12
N ASN A 264 13.84 -16.16 11.11
CA ASN A 264 12.50 -16.50 11.61
C ASN A 264 11.36 -15.64 11.00
N LEU A 265 11.67 -14.64 10.18
CA LEU A 265 10.70 -13.68 9.66
C LEU A 265 9.53 -14.37 8.95
N GLN A 266 9.82 -15.38 8.12
CA GLN A 266 8.83 -16.17 7.41
C GLN A 266 7.83 -16.87 8.35
N ASN A 267 8.32 -17.53 9.40
CA ASN A 267 7.47 -18.26 10.34
C ASN A 267 6.63 -17.30 11.18
N GLN A 268 7.24 -16.18 11.59
CA GLN A 268 6.55 -15.12 12.32
C GLN A 268 5.40 -14.56 11.49
N TRP A 269 5.66 -14.23 10.22
CA TRP A 269 4.64 -13.73 9.31
C TRP A 269 3.51 -14.73 9.09
N ILE A 270 3.82 -16.03 8.88
CA ILE A 270 2.78 -17.07 8.79
C ILE A 270 1.92 -17.08 10.04
N SER A 271 2.52 -17.00 11.23
CA SER A 271 1.79 -16.99 12.51
C SER A 271 0.89 -15.76 12.66
N ASP A 272 1.41 -14.56 12.36
CA ASP A 272 0.70 -13.29 12.49
C ASP A 272 -0.50 -13.20 11.54
N TRP A 273 -0.43 -13.92 10.41
CA TRP A 273 -1.48 -14.01 9.40
C TRP A 273 -2.36 -15.27 9.52
N GLY A 274 -2.50 -15.81 10.74
CA GLY A 274 -3.47 -16.86 11.06
C GLY A 274 -2.92 -18.29 11.04
N GLY A 275 -1.67 -18.49 10.65
CA GLY A 275 -1.02 -19.79 10.58
C GLY A 275 -1.53 -20.68 9.44
N GLY A 276 -0.95 -21.88 9.33
CA GLY A 276 -1.34 -22.89 8.34
C GLY A 276 -1.33 -22.34 6.90
N ASP A 277 -2.29 -22.78 6.09
CA ASP A 277 -2.39 -22.39 4.69
C ASP A 277 -2.76 -20.91 4.50
N ASP A 278 -3.52 -20.32 5.44
CA ASP A 278 -3.92 -18.90 5.41
C ASP A 278 -2.69 -18.00 5.55
N GLY A 279 -1.85 -18.30 6.55
CA GLY A 279 -0.59 -17.59 6.78
C GLY A 279 0.42 -17.80 5.65
N ILE A 280 0.51 -19.01 5.08
CA ILE A 280 1.39 -19.28 3.93
C ILE A 280 0.95 -18.48 2.69
N LEU A 281 -0.36 -18.39 2.43
CA LEU A 281 -0.86 -17.62 1.30
C LEU A 281 -0.62 -16.12 1.48
N ALA A 282 -0.82 -15.59 2.69
CA ALA A 282 -0.51 -14.20 3.00
C ALA A 282 1.00 -13.90 2.88
N LEU A 283 1.86 -14.79 3.35
CA LEU A 283 3.32 -14.71 3.18
C LEU A 283 3.72 -14.65 1.69
N VAL A 284 3.21 -15.55 0.85
CA VAL A 284 3.56 -15.57 -0.57
C VAL A 284 3.06 -14.30 -1.28
N LYS A 285 1.82 -13.86 -1.00
CA LYS A 285 1.26 -12.64 -1.58
C LYS A 285 2.02 -11.39 -1.15
N SER A 286 2.36 -11.27 0.12
CA SER A 286 3.11 -10.11 0.65
C SER A 286 4.53 -10.05 0.09
N ALA A 287 5.23 -11.18 -0.02
CA ALA A 287 6.54 -11.26 -0.66
C ALA A 287 6.49 -10.89 -2.14
N ILE A 288 5.45 -11.31 -2.88
CA ILE A 288 5.27 -10.93 -4.29
C ILE A 288 4.91 -9.44 -4.42
N ALA A 289 4.12 -8.90 -3.49
CA ALA A 289 3.78 -7.48 -3.46
C ALA A 289 5.03 -6.60 -3.28
N ASP A 290 6.00 -6.99 -2.45
CA ASP A 290 7.30 -6.29 -2.37
C ASP A 290 8.06 -6.28 -3.69
N LEU A 291 7.98 -7.36 -4.47
CA LEU A 291 8.80 -7.54 -5.65
C LEU A 291 8.28 -6.79 -6.87
N ASN A 292 6.96 -6.73 -7.04
CA ASN A 292 6.37 -6.10 -8.23
C ASN A 292 4.97 -5.49 -7.99
N GLY A 293 4.56 -5.29 -6.74
CA GLY A 293 3.26 -4.74 -6.38
C GLY A 293 2.07 -5.69 -6.56
N THR A 294 2.26 -6.87 -7.16
CA THR A 294 1.18 -7.85 -7.35
C THR A 294 0.64 -8.29 -5.99
N TYR A 295 -0.68 -8.24 -5.82
CA TYR A 295 -1.43 -8.49 -4.57
C TYR A 295 -1.46 -7.35 -3.55
N ILE A 296 -0.88 -6.17 -3.78
CA ILE A 296 -1.06 -5.05 -2.84
C ILE A 296 -2.55 -4.70 -2.67
N ALA A 297 -3.32 -4.74 -3.77
CA ALA A 297 -4.76 -4.54 -3.77
C ALA A 297 -5.53 -5.58 -2.94
N TRP A 298 -4.99 -6.80 -2.82
CA TRP A 298 -5.57 -7.84 -1.96
C TRP A 298 -5.53 -7.42 -0.49
N PHE A 299 -4.37 -6.93 -0.03
CA PHE A 299 -4.20 -6.41 1.33
C PHE A 299 -4.98 -5.12 1.56
N ALA A 300 -5.00 -4.23 0.55
CA ALA A 300 -5.77 -2.99 0.61
C ALA A 300 -7.27 -3.27 0.85
N GLN A 301 -7.85 -4.20 0.08
CA GLN A 301 -9.24 -4.61 0.25
C GLN A 301 -9.48 -5.27 1.61
N GLN A 302 -8.62 -6.20 2.02
CA GLN A 302 -8.75 -6.84 3.33
C GLN A 302 -8.74 -5.80 4.47
N SER A 303 -7.79 -4.86 4.44
CA SER A 303 -7.66 -3.80 5.44
C SER A 303 -8.88 -2.88 5.46
N ALA A 304 -9.34 -2.46 4.28
CA ALA A 304 -10.52 -1.59 4.15
C ALA A 304 -11.78 -2.29 4.67
N LEU A 305 -12.02 -3.55 4.30
CA LEU A 305 -13.16 -4.33 4.80
C LEU A 305 -13.09 -4.57 6.31
N THR A 306 -11.91 -4.90 6.85
CA THR A 306 -11.71 -5.14 8.28
C THR A 306 -11.95 -3.88 9.11
N SER A 307 -11.52 -2.72 8.59
CA SER A 307 -11.66 -1.43 9.25
C SER A 307 -13.00 -0.73 8.99
N GLY A 308 -13.83 -1.28 8.11
CA GLY A 308 -15.09 -0.65 7.66
C GLY A 308 -14.88 0.59 6.80
N SER A 309 -13.75 0.71 6.11
CA SER A 309 -13.42 1.84 5.24
C SER A 309 -14.08 1.69 3.86
N ASP A 310 -14.64 2.78 3.34
CA ASP A 310 -15.26 2.86 2.02
C ASP A 310 -14.22 3.11 0.92
N LEU A 311 -13.13 3.80 1.26
CA LEU A 311 -11.99 4.13 0.40
C LEU A 311 -10.69 3.85 1.15
N ILE A 312 -9.71 3.29 0.44
CA ILE A 312 -8.32 3.21 0.91
C ILE A 312 -7.37 3.79 -0.13
N VAL A 313 -6.45 4.64 0.32
CA VAL A 313 -5.41 5.29 -0.49
C VAL A 313 -4.04 4.78 -0.03
N LEU A 314 -3.23 4.33 -0.99
CA LEU A 314 -1.90 3.75 -0.79
C LEU A 314 -0.80 4.51 -1.54
N GLY A 315 0.45 4.33 -1.08
CA GLY A 315 1.68 4.60 -1.82
C GLY A 315 2.45 3.29 -2.10
N HIS A 316 3.77 3.31 -1.89
CA HIS A 316 4.69 2.17 -1.77
C HIS A 316 5.00 1.37 -3.04
N THR A 317 4.03 1.13 -3.93
CA THR A 317 4.29 0.32 -5.15
C THR A 317 4.86 1.13 -6.29
N HIS A 318 4.86 2.46 -6.15
CA HIS A 318 5.30 3.41 -7.18
C HIS A 318 4.55 3.25 -8.52
N THR A 319 3.40 2.58 -8.51
CA THR A 319 2.60 2.35 -9.71
C THR A 319 1.21 2.93 -9.47
N PRO A 320 0.84 4.03 -10.14
CA PRO A 320 -0.46 4.62 -9.90
C PRO A 320 -1.57 3.66 -10.34
N LYS A 321 -2.59 3.51 -9.48
CA LYS A 321 -3.75 2.64 -9.69
C LYS A 321 -5.02 3.34 -9.27
N GLN A 322 -6.11 3.15 -10.00
CA GLN A 322 -7.40 3.73 -9.63
C GLN A 322 -8.52 2.71 -9.79
N GLY A 323 -9.14 2.35 -8.67
CA GLY A 323 -10.21 1.35 -8.59
C GLY A 323 -9.69 -0.09 -8.55
N LEU A 324 -10.64 -1.00 -8.30
CA LEU A 324 -10.44 -2.45 -8.34
C LEU A 324 -11.35 -3.05 -9.41
N THR A 325 -10.84 -3.98 -10.21
CA THR A 325 -11.66 -4.69 -11.21
C THR A 325 -12.68 -5.64 -10.59
N ASN A 326 -12.44 -6.11 -9.36
CA ASN A 326 -13.23 -7.13 -8.68
C ASN A 326 -13.15 -6.95 -7.15
N GLY A 327 -13.65 -5.82 -6.63
CA GLY A 327 -13.57 -5.51 -5.20
C GLY A 327 -14.81 -4.78 -4.64
N LEU A 328 -14.93 -4.77 -3.32
CA LEU A 328 -16.03 -4.15 -2.56
C LEU A 328 -15.72 -2.74 -2.03
N VAL A 329 -14.51 -2.25 -2.25
CA VAL A 329 -14.00 -0.99 -1.70
C VAL A 329 -13.41 -0.13 -2.82
N GLN A 330 -13.46 1.19 -2.63
CA GLN A 330 -12.71 2.08 -3.49
C GLN A 330 -11.23 2.02 -3.13
N TYR A 331 -10.38 2.09 -4.15
CA TYR A 331 -8.94 1.94 -4.03
C TYR A 331 -8.23 2.98 -4.88
N THR A 332 -7.16 3.54 -4.36
CA THR A 332 -6.21 4.32 -5.14
C THR A 332 -4.80 4.05 -4.65
N ASN A 333 -3.87 3.88 -5.58
CA ASN A 333 -2.44 3.97 -5.30
C ASN A 333 -1.93 5.25 -5.97
N ASP A 334 -1.27 6.10 -5.20
CA ASP A 334 -0.85 7.44 -5.63
C ASP A 334 0.25 7.38 -6.69
N GLY A 335 0.96 6.26 -6.80
CA GLY A 335 2.13 6.13 -7.66
C GLY A 335 3.37 6.63 -6.96
N PHE A 336 4.20 7.41 -7.66
CA PHE A 336 5.42 7.98 -7.09
C PHE A 336 5.84 9.27 -7.77
N GLU A 337 6.66 10.04 -7.07
CA GLU A 337 7.05 11.40 -7.47
C GLU A 337 8.54 11.50 -7.84
N CYS A 338 9.20 10.38 -8.13
CA CYS A 338 10.60 10.34 -8.57
C CYS A 338 10.91 9.42 -9.78
N PRO A 339 10.11 9.42 -10.87
CA PRO A 339 10.46 8.70 -12.09
C PRO A 339 11.75 9.24 -12.72
N SER A 340 12.54 8.37 -13.33
CA SER A 340 13.79 8.78 -13.99
C SER A 340 13.54 9.55 -15.30
N SER A 341 14.49 10.38 -15.73
CA SER A 341 14.35 11.16 -16.96
C SER A 341 14.13 10.31 -18.22
N PRO A 342 14.79 9.15 -18.41
CA PRO A 342 14.53 8.29 -19.56
C PRO A 342 13.14 7.66 -19.59
N ASP A 343 12.46 7.57 -18.44
CA ASP A 343 11.16 6.90 -18.34
C ASP A 343 9.97 7.85 -18.59
N ILE A 344 10.21 9.16 -18.68
CA ILE A 344 9.20 10.15 -19.07
C ILE A 344 9.01 10.14 -20.60
N PRO A 345 7.77 10.10 -21.14
CA PRO A 345 6.48 10.25 -20.45
C PRO A 345 5.75 8.93 -20.15
N SER A 346 6.42 7.79 -20.24
CA SER A 346 5.79 6.49 -19.94
C SER A 346 5.44 6.33 -18.47
N GLN A 347 6.24 6.96 -17.61
CA GLN A 347 5.96 7.20 -16.21
C GLN A 347 5.69 8.70 -16.00
N THR A 348 5.06 9.03 -14.88
CA THR A 348 4.58 10.38 -14.58
C THR A 348 4.63 10.63 -13.08
N PHE A 349 4.84 11.90 -12.71
CA PHE A 349 4.72 12.38 -11.34
C PHE A 349 3.24 12.48 -10.98
N THR A 350 2.76 11.62 -10.08
CA THR A 350 1.34 11.53 -9.73
C THR A 350 1.08 11.83 -8.26
N PHE A 351 -0.13 12.31 -7.97
CA PHE A 351 -0.62 12.52 -6.61
C PHE A 351 -2.15 12.37 -6.58
N SER A 352 -2.72 12.16 -5.39
CA SER A 352 -4.17 11.99 -5.22
C SER A 352 -4.85 13.22 -4.64
N VAL A 353 -6.10 13.44 -5.07
CA VAL A 353 -7.04 14.35 -4.41
C VAL A 353 -8.30 13.57 -4.07
N VAL A 354 -8.63 13.51 -2.78
CA VAL A 354 -9.82 12.86 -2.26
C VAL A 354 -10.89 13.90 -2.00
N ASP A 355 -12.07 13.70 -2.58
CA ASP A 355 -13.28 14.44 -2.26
C ASP A 355 -14.01 13.73 -1.11
N THR A 356 -14.13 14.43 0.02
CA THR A 356 -14.70 13.89 1.25
C THR A 356 -16.23 13.92 1.28
N ASP A 357 -16.89 14.68 0.40
CA ASP A 357 -18.35 14.72 0.33
C ASP A 357 -18.90 13.45 -0.34
N ASN A 358 -18.20 12.96 -1.38
CA ASN A 358 -18.58 11.74 -2.10
C ASN A 358 -17.69 10.53 -1.79
N CYS A 359 -16.62 10.70 -0.99
CA CYS A 359 -15.67 9.66 -0.63
C CYS A 359 -15.01 9.01 -1.86
N GLN A 360 -14.54 9.83 -2.81
CA GLN A 360 -13.86 9.38 -4.03
C GLN A 360 -12.46 10.00 -4.14
N ALA A 361 -11.52 9.21 -4.65
CA ALA A 361 -10.18 9.68 -4.99
C ALA A 361 -10.04 9.86 -6.51
N SER A 362 -9.35 10.92 -6.90
CA SER A 362 -8.93 11.19 -8.28
C SER A 362 -7.42 11.37 -8.34
N LEU A 363 -6.79 10.78 -9.36
CA LEU A 363 -5.37 10.97 -9.61
C LEU A 363 -5.12 12.17 -10.52
N TYR A 364 -4.04 12.87 -10.22
CA TYR A 364 -3.50 13.96 -11.00
C TYR A 364 -2.05 13.67 -11.36
N GLN A 365 -1.58 14.32 -12.42
CA GLN A 365 -0.20 14.26 -12.86
C GLN A 365 0.39 15.65 -13.09
N VAL A 366 1.70 15.75 -12.98
CA VAL A 366 2.46 16.92 -13.40
C VAL A 366 3.08 16.67 -14.78
N VAL A 367 2.69 17.48 -15.77
CA VAL A 367 3.23 17.41 -17.13
C VAL A 367 4.11 18.62 -17.38
N LYS A 368 5.36 18.38 -17.79
CA LYS A 368 6.23 19.45 -18.28
C LYS A 368 5.83 19.82 -19.71
N GLN A 369 5.38 21.06 -19.90
CA GLN A 369 5.07 21.62 -21.21
C GLN A 369 5.93 22.87 -21.43
N ASN A 370 6.85 22.81 -22.40
CA ASN A 370 7.87 23.83 -22.60
C ASN A 370 8.71 24.04 -21.32
N ASN A 371 8.66 25.25 -20.75
CA ASN A 371 9.34 25.61 -19.50
C ASN A 371 8.40 25.65 -18.29
N ASP A 372 7.14 25.22 -18.46
CA ASP A 372 6.13 25.22 -17.39
C ASP A 372 5.77 23.79 -16.96
N TYR A 373 5.31 23.68 -15.71
CA TYR A 373 4.87 22.44 -15.09
C TYR A 373 3.38 22.55 -14.78
N GLN A 374 2.56 21.75 -15.45
CA GLN A 374 1.10 21.86 -15.38
C GLN A 374 0.48 20.64 -14.71
N ILE A 375 -0.50 20.88 -13.85
CA ILE A 375 -1.32 19.83 -13.26
C ILE A 375 -2.46 19.46 -14.22
N SER A 376 -2.64 18.16 -14.47
CA SER A 376 -3.78 17.64 -15.24
C SER A 376 -4.30 16.36 -14.60
N SER A 377 -5.55 15.98 -14.89
CA SER A 377 -6.09 14.71 -14.43
C SER A 377 -5.31 13.54 -15.05
N PHE A 378 -5.14 12.47 -14.27
CA PHE A 378 -4.49 11.24 -14.70
C PHE A 378 -5.47 10.06 -14.58
N SER A 379 -5.52 9.22 -15.60
CA SER A 379 -6.31 7.99 -15.59
C SER A 379 -5.37 6.81 -15.44
N ALA A 380 -5.32 6.24 -14.24
CA ALA A 380 -4.59 5.01 -13.99
C ALA A 380 -5.45 3.79 -14.34
N PRO A 381 -4.83 2.65 -14.72
CA PRO A 381 -5.56 1.39 -14.80
C PRO A 381 -6.02 0.95 -13.41
N PRO A 382 -7.14 0.20 -13.32
CA PRO A 382 -7.51 -0.44 -12.07
C PRO A 382 -6.50 -1.52 -11.68
N ASP A 383 -6.53 -1.90 -10.41
CA ASP A 383 -5.79 -3.05 -9.89
C ASP A 383 -6.72 -4.25 -9.72
N SER A 384 -6.14 -5.42 -9.47
CA SER A 384 -6.88 -6.66 -9.25
C SER A 384 -6.48 -7.32 -7.94
N VAL A 385 -7.50 -7.76 -7.20
CA VAL A 385 -7.34 -8.54 -5.97
C VAL A 385 -6.73 -9.92 -6.27
N ILE A 386 -7.04 -10.46 -7.44
CA ILE A 386 -6.45 -11.70 -7.98
C ILE A 386 -5.97 -11.43 -9.41
N ASN A 387 -4.72 -11.74 -9.69
CA ASN A 387 -4.11 -11.47 -10.98
C ASN A 387 -4.14 -12.69 -11.90
N SER A 388 -4.28 -12.42 -13.21
CA SER A 388 -4.17 -13.44 -14.26
C SER A 388 -2.83 -14.18 -14.17
N PRO A 389 -2.78 -15.50 -14.46
CA PRO A 389 -3.83 -16.32 -15.07
C PRO A 389 -4.82 -16.94 -14.08
N SER A 390 -4.71 -16.63 -12.78
CA SER A 390 -5.68 -17.09 -11.78
C SER A 390 -7.02 -16.38 -11.94
N SER A 391 -8.10 -17.09 -11.60
CA SER A 391 -9.45 -16.54 -11.53
C SER A 391 -9.84 -16.34 -10.07
N ASP A 392 -10.58 -15.28 -9.77
CA ASP A 392 -11.08 -15.02 -8.42
C ASP A 392 -12.40 -15.77 -8.18
N PHE A 393 -12.38 -16.90 -7.46
CA PHE A 393 -13.60 -17.61 -7.06
C PHE A 393 -14.05 -17.24 -5.64
N SER A 394 -13.79 -16.00 -5.23
CA SER A 394 -14.25 -15.45 -3.95
C SER A 394 -15.76 -15.22 -3.89
N SER A 395 -16.27 -15.29 -2.66
CA SER A 395 -17.59 -14.80 -2.26
C SER A 395 -17.44 -13.55 -1.40
N TYR A 396 -17.91 -12.42 -1.92
CA TYR A 396 -17.93 -11.12 -1.26
C TYR A 396 -19.32 -10.82 -0.74
N ILE A 397 -19.47 -10.68 0.57
CA ILE A 397 -20.79 -10.63 1.20
C ILE A 397 -21.02 -9.30 1.88
N ILE A 398 -22.19 -8.70 1.60
CA ILE A 398 -22.74 -7.55 2.30
C ILE A 398 -24.02 -8.01 3.00
N ILE A 399 -24.12 -7.76 4.30
CA ILE A 399 -25.36 -7.91 5.07
C ILE A 399 -25.88 -6.50 5.35
N ASP A 400 -26.96 -6.12 4.68
CA ASP A 400 -27.59 -4.82 4.80
C ASP A 400 -28.68 -4.85 5.88
N ASN A 401 -28.32 -4.37 7.08
CA ASN A 401 -29.24 -4.22 8.21
C ASN A 401 -29.70 -2.75 8.38
N THR A 402 -29.61 -1.94 7.31
CA THR A 402 -29.96 -0.51 7.39
C THR A 402 -31.43 -0.27 7.70
N ASN A 403 -32.31 -1.13 7.16
CA ASN A 403 -33.76 -1.12 7.43
C ASN A 403 -34.20 -2.17 8.45
N GLY A 404 -33.27 -2.99 8.95
CA GLY A 404 -33.58 -4.04 9.90
C GLY A 404 -33.92 -3.49 11.27
N LYS A 405 -34.70 -4.27 12.03
CA LYS A 405 -35.29 -3.84 13.32
C LYS A 405 -34.51 -4.28 14.55
N SER A 406 -33.56 -5.20 14.37
CA SER A 406 -32.83 -5.83 15.47
C SER A 406 -31.35 -5.93 15.14
N THR A 407 -30.54 -5.91 16.18
CA THR A 407 -29.11 -6.21 16.07
C THR A 407 -28.92 -7.69 15.72
N LEU A 408 -28.11 -7.94 14.70
CA LEU A 408 -27.66 -9.29 14.34
C LEU A 408 -26.44 -9.61 15.18
N ASN A 409 -26.43 -10.78 15.84
CA ASN A 409 -25.24 -11.28 16.53
C ASN A 409 -24.82 -12.60 15.90
N LEU A 410 -23.58 -12.70 15.43
CA LEU A 410 -23.05 -13.91 14.82
C LEU A 410 -23.03 -15.04 15.85
N THR A 411 -23.71 -16.13 15.56
CA THR A 411 -23.75 -17.33 16.41
C THR A 411 -22.85 -18.43 15.87
N ASN A 412 -22.72 -18.53 14.54
CA ASN A 412 -21.84 -19.49 13.89
C ASN A 412 -21.40 -19.00 12.51
N SER A 413 -20.26 -19.47 12.03
CA SER A 413 -19.85 -19.31 10.64
C SER A 413 -19.05 -20.53 10.21
N THR A 414 -19.36 -21.07 9.03
CA THR A 414 -18.63 -22.21 8.48
C THR A 414 -17.94 -21.84 7.18
N LYS A 415 -16.77 -22.44 6.94
CA LYS A 415 -16.09 -22.46 5.65
C LYS A 415 -16.09 -23.90 5.14
N ILE A 416 -16.96 -24.20 4.19
CA ILE A 416 -17.05 -25.53 3.56
C ILE A 416 -15.86 -25.69 2.60
N SER A 417 -15.54 -24.64 1.84
CA SER A 417 -14.32 -24.53 1.05
C SER A 417 -13.81 -23.08 1.00
N GLY A 418 -12.49 -22.93 0.86
CA GLY A 418 -11.83 -21.64 0.93
C GLY A 418 -11.50 -21.19 2.37
N HIS A 419 -11.20 -19.90 2.54
CA HIS A 419 -10.81 -19.29 3.80
C HIS A 419 -11.36 -17.87 3.93
N TYR A 420 -11.64 -17.46 5.17
CA TYR A 420 -12.11 -16.10 5.44
C TYR A 420 -10.91 -15.15 5.48
N VAL A 421 -10.75 -14.38 4.41
CA VAL A 421 -9.79 -13.26 4.38
C VAL A 421 -10.24 -12.15 5.33
N VAL A 422 -11.57 -11.93 5.37
CA VAL A 422 -12.25 -11.11 6.36
C VAL A 422 -13.41 -11.93 6.91
N ALA A 423 -13.41 -12.18 8.22
CA ALA A 423 -14.44 -12.99 8.87
C ALA A 423 -15.79 -12.26 8.93
N PRO A 424 -16.93 -12.98 9.00
CA PRO A 424 -18.23 -12.38 9.23
C PRO A 424 -18.24 -11.50 10.49
N PRO A 425 -18.81 -10.28 10.46
CA PRO A 425 -18.85 -9.40 11.62
C PRO A 425 -19.56 -10.05 12.80
N LYS A 426 -19.01 -9.91 14.01
CA LYS A 426 -19.62 -10.46 15.22
C LYS A 426 -21.00 -9.84 15.53
N GLN A 427 -21.19 -8.59 15.14
CA GLN A 427 -22.43 -7.85 15.38
C GLN A 427 -22.69 -6.86 14.24
N ILE A 428 -23.97 -6.69 13.88
CA ILE A 428 -24.42 -5.66 12.93
C ILE A 428 -25.68 -5.01 13.50
N SER A 429 -25.59 -3.74 13.90
CA SER A 429 -26.72 -3.01 14.48
C SER A 429 -27.73 -2.55 13.41
N PRO A 430 -28.98 -2.23 13.80
CA PRO A 430 -29.91 -1.51 12.92
C PRO A 430 -29.27 -0.24 12.37
N GLY A 431 -29.50 0.05 11.09
CA GLY A 431 -28.90 1.21 10.42
C GLY A 431 -27.49 0.97 9.87
N GLN A 432 -26.93 -0.24 10.01
CA GLN A 432 -25.56 -0.55 9.58
C GLN A 432 -25.52 -1.63 8.50
N GLN A 433 -24.34 -1.74 7.86
CA GLN A 433 -24.00 -2.85 6.98
C GLN A 433 -22.80 -3.60 7.54
N GLY A 434 -22.82 -4.93 7.46
CA GLY A 434 -21.65 -5.77 7.66
C GLY A 434 -21.08 -6.24 6.32
N LYS A 435 -19.76 -6.27 6.18
CA LYS A 435 -19.09 -6.79 4.99
C LYS A 435 -18.07 -7.84 5.40
N PHE A 436 -17.91 -8.89 4.60
CA PHE A 436 -16.89 -9.91 4.80
C PHE A 436 -16.56 -10.64 3.49
N TRP A 437 -15.49 -11.43 3.51
CA TRP A 437 -14.91 -12.00 2.30
C TRP A 437 -14.37 -13.40 2.55
N LEU A 438 -14.95 -14.37 1.83
CA LEU A 438 -14.48 -15.75 1.76
C LEU A 438 -13.78 -15.95 0.39
N GLN A 439 -12.52 -16.33 0.40
CA GLN A 439 -11.73 -16.57 -0.81
C GLN A 439 -11.42 -18.06 -0.97
N ASP A 440 -11.34 -18.54 -2.20
CA ASP A 440 -10.87 -19.89 -2.50
C ASP A 440 -9.35 -20.04 -2.29
N TYR A 441 -8.91 -21.24 -1.95
CA TYR A 441 -7.48 -21.57 -2.06
C TYR A 441 -7.14 -21.86 -3.52
N PRO A 442 -5.88 -21.64 -3.95
CA PRO A 442 -5.42 -22.10 -5.26
C PRO A 442 -5.79 -23.57 -5.51
N GLY A 443 -6.59 -23.83 -6.54
CA GLY A 443 -7.10 -25.16 -6.82
C GLY A 443 -8.42 -25.17 -7.59
N LEU A 444 -9.16 -26.27 -7.48
CA LEU A 444 -10.34 -26.55 -8.32
C LEU A 444 -11.67 -26.52 -7.54
N VAL A 445 -11.74 -25.96 -6.33
CA VAL A 445 -12.96 -26.06 -5.50
C VAL A 445 -13.78 -24.77 -5.46
N GLY A 446 -13.14 -23.60 -5.42
CA GLY A 446 -13.82 -22.31 -5.23
C GLY A 446 -14.18 -22.07 -3.76
N SER A 447 -14.99 -21.05 -3.49
CA SER A 447 -15.39 -20.67 -2.13
C SER A 447 -16.82 -21.11 -1.80
N GLN A 448 -17.05 -21.60 -0.58
CA GLN A 448 -18.38 -21.93 -0.07
C GLN A 448 -18.42 -21.81 1.45
N GLY A 449 -19.46 -21.15 1.98
CA GLY A 449 -19.61 -21.01 3.43
C GLY A 449 -21.02 -20.65 3.87
N THR A 450 -21.17 -20.55 5.19
CA THR A 450 -22.37 -20.06 5.84
C THR A 450 -22.03 -19.07 6.95
N ALA A 451 -22.94 -18.14 7.22
CA ALA A 451 -22.91 -17.27 8.38
C ALA A 451 -24.30 -17.25 9.03
N THR A 452 -24.37 -17.58 10.32
CA THR A 452 -25.61 -17.69 11.08
C THR A 452 -25.66 -16.59 12.12
N TYR A 453 -26.74 -15.81 12.12
CA TYR A 453 -26.97 -14.71 13.07
C TYR A 453 -28.22 -14.95 13.89
N SER A 454 -28.22 -14.52 15.15
CA SER A 454 -29.43 -14.42 15.96
C SER A 454 -30.12 -13.07 15.75
N LEU A 455 -31.45 -13.11 15.64
CA LEU A 455 -32.34 -11.97 15.55
C LEU A 455 -33.40 -12.11 16.66
N GLY A 456 -33.01 -11.80 17.91
CA GLY A 456 -33.83 -12.13 19.08
C GLY A 456 -33.96 -13.65 19.25
N ASN A 457 -35.18 -14.18 19.12
CA ASN A 457 -35.46 -15.62 19.26
C ASN A 457 -35.37 -16.39 17.92
N GLN A 458 -35.05 -15.72 16.82
CA GLN A 458 -34.93 -16.32 15.50
C GLN A 458 -33.46 -16.49 15.10
N SER A 459 -33.21 -17.48 14.23
CA SER A 459 -31.92 -17.71 13.61
C SER A 459 -32.01 -17.43 12.12
N LEU A 460 -31.06 -16.67 11.61
CA LEU A 460 -30.90 -16.34 10.20
C LEU A 460 -29.61 -16.99 9.70
N GLU A 461 -29.73 -18.08 8.93
CA GLU A 461 -28.58 -18.71 8.28
C GLU A 461 -28.49 -18.22 6.84
N LEU A 462 -27.35 -17.60 6.50
CA LEU A 462 -27.03 -17.14 5.17
C LEU A 462 -26.05 -18.12 4.53
N THR A 463 -26.33 -18.55 3.30
CA THR A 463 -25.44 -19.43 2.53
C THR A 463 -24.94 -18.72 1.27
N TYR A 464 -23.71 -19.01 0.86
CA TYR A 464 -23.09 -18.44 -0.33
C TYR A 464 -22.02 -19.39 -0.89
N ALA A 465 -21.92 -19.46 -2.20
CA ALA A 465 -20.92 -20.24 -2.90
C ALA A 465 -20.55 -19.65 -4.27
N CYS A 466 -19.26 -19.68 -4.57
CA CYS A 466 -18.66 -19.37 -5.87
C CYS A 466 -17.75 -20.55 -6.28
N PRO A 467 -18.34 -21.67 -6.75
CA PRO A 467 -17.58 -22.86 -7.14
C PRO A 467 -16.91 -22.68 -8.51
N THR A 468 -15.87 -23.48 -8.78
CA THR A 468 -15.14 -23.48 -10.08
C THR A 468 -15.88 -24.18 -11.22
N THR A 469 -16.70 -25.18 -10.89
CA THR A 469 -17.26 -26.15 -11.85
C THR A 469 -18.79 -26.16 -11.91
N TRP A 470 -19.44 -25.35 -11.06
CA TRP A 470 -20.90 -25.25 -10.95
C TRP A 470 -21.33 -23.79 -10.93
N PHE A 471 -22.62 -23.53 -10.72
CA PHE A 471 -23.17 -22.18 -10.67
C PHE A 471 -23.00 -21.56 -9.29
N ASN A 472 -22.83 -20.25 -9.26
CA ASN A 472 -22.91 -19.47 -8.02
C ASN A 472 -24.27 -19.74 -7.32
N SER A 473 -24.29 -19.68 -5.99
CA SER A 473 -25.52 -19.87 -5.22
C SER A 473 -25.52 -19.09 -3.91
N CYS A 474 -26.69 -18.62 -3.48
CA CYS A 474 -26.91 -18.03 -2.17
C CYS A 474 -28.35 -18.21 -1.69
N SER A 475 -28.58 -18.18 -0.37
CA SER A 475 -29.91 -18.25 0.24
C SER A 475 -29.90 -17.73 1.69
N GLY A 476 -31.09 -17.65 2.30
CA GLY A 476 -31.26 -17.33 3.73
C GLY A 476 -32.06 -16.05 4.01
N ALA A 477 -31.95 -15.06 3.12
CA ALA A 477 -32.69 -13.80 3.17
C ALA A 477 -33.04 -13.32 1.76
N ASN A 478 -33.71 -12.17 1.65
CA ASN A 478 -33.77 -11.44 0.40
C ASN A 478 -32.37 -11.00 -0.03
N PHE A 479 -32.04 -11.05 -1.32
CA PHE A 479 -30.70 -10.73 -1.79
C PHE A 479 -30.67 -10.07 -3.17
N TYR A 480 -29.56 -9.39 -3.42
CA TYR A 480 -29.08 -9.02 -4.75
C TYR A 480 -27.75 -9.71 -5.01
N THR A 481 -27.46 -10.04 -6.27
CA THR A 481 -26.17 -10.63 -6.66
C THR A 481 -25.51 -9.84 -7.78
N SER A 482 -24.18 -9.94 -7.86
CA SER A 482 -23.35 -9.32 -8.88
C SER A 482 -22.10 -10.17 -9.14
N ASN A 483 -21.42 -9.95 -10.26
CA ASN A 483 -20.11 -10.51 -10.59
C ASN A 483 -18.99 -9.45 -10.68
N ASP A 484 -19.29 -8.17 -10.40
CA ASP A 484 -18.34 -7.05 -10.43
C ASP A 484 -18.47 -6.13 -9.21
N GLY A 485 -19.44 -6.36 -8.33
CA GLY A 485 -19.72 -5.56 -7.13
C GLY A 485 -20.38 -4.21 -7.40
N VAL A 486 -20.61 -3.86 -8.66
CA VAL A 486 -21.13 -2.55 -9.10
C VAL A 486 -22.51 -2.70 -9.73
N ASN A 487 -22.65 -3.62 -10.68
CA ASN A 487 -23.89 -3.89 -11.39
C ASN A 487 -24.65 -5.02 -10.69
N TRP A 488 -25.64 -4.63 -9.88
CA TRP A 488 -26.48 -5.55 -9.13
C TRP A 488 -27.69 -6.01 -9.95
N GLY A 489 -27.96 -7.32 -9.94
CA GLY A 489 -29.11 -7.93 -10.61
C GLY A 489 -30.45 -7.65 -9.93
N GLU A 490 -31.49 -8.39 -10.33
CA GLU A 490 -32.82 -8.26 -9.72
C GLU A 490 -32.90 -8.93 -8.34
N LEU A 491 -33.87 -8.50 -7.54
CA LEU A 491 -34.13 -9.05 -6.21
C LEU A 491 -34.40 -10.55 -6.29
N ASN A 492 -33.68 -11.33 -5.48
CA ASN A 492 -33.77 -12.79 -5.38
C ASN A 492 -33.41 -13.54 -6.68
N GLN A 493 -32.73 -12.87 -7.61
CA GLN A 493 -32.14 -13.51 -8.78
C GLN A 493 -30.65 -13.75 -8.57
N ILE A 494 -30.20 -14.97 -8.87
CA ILE A 494 -28.79 -15.36 -8.75
C ILE A 494 -28.09 -15.16 -10.08
N GLN A 495 -27.00 -14.40 -10.08
CA GLN A 495 -26.03 -14.32 -11.15
C GLN A 495 -25.22 -15.64 -11.19
N LYS A 496 -25.76 -16.63 -11.91
CA LYS A 496 -25.25 -18.01 -11.91
C LYS A 496 -23.83 -18.17 -12.48
N SER A 497 -23.39 -17.24 -13.32
CA SER A 497 -22.11 -17.29 -14.04
C SER A 497 -21.32 -16.00 -13.86
N GLY A 498 -20.00 -16.11 -13.86
CA GLY A 498 -19.08 -15.00 -13.62
C GLY A 498 -18.52 -15.07 -12.21
N HIS A 499 -17.26 -14.67 -12.09
CA HIS A 499 -16.51 -14.71 -10.84
C HIS A 499 -15.69 -13.42 -10.72
N PRO A 500 -15.54 -12.87 -9.51
CA PRO A 500 -16.02 -13.41 -8.24
C PRO A 500 -17.52 -13.23 -8.03
N PHE A 501 -18.07 -13.80 -6.94
CA PHE A 501 -19.49 -13.73 -6.62
C PHE A 501 -19.75 -12.72 -5.50
N PHE A 502 -20.55 -11.70 -5.79
CA PHE A 502 -20.97 -10.70 -4.81
C PHE A 502 -22.42 -10.96 -4.39
N VAL A 503 -22.68 -10.95 -3.09
CA VAL A 503 -24.02 -11.13 -2.53
C VAL A 503 -24.31 -10.01 -1.54
N LYS A 504 -25.43 -9.32 -1.74
CA LYS A 504 -25.97 -8.35 -0.79
C LYS A 504 -27.27 -8.89 -0.22
N PHE A 505 -27.24 -9.41 0.99
CA PHE A 505 -28.43 -9.78 1.75
C PHE A 505 -29.09 -8.53 2.34
N VAL A 506 -30.42 -8.45 2.25
CA VAL A 506 -31.22 -7.30 2.74
C VAL A 506 -32.26 -7.79 3.73
N LEU A 507 -32.29 -7.16 4.91
CA LEU A 507 -33.10 -7.58 6.07
C LEU A 507 -34.18 -6.58 6.46
#